data_AF-A0A6P0SGH6-F1
#
_entry.id   AF-A0A6P0SGH6-F1
#
_cell.length_a   1.000
_cell.length_b   1.000
_cell.length_c   1.000
_cell.angle_alpha   90.00
_cell.angle_beta   90.00
_cell.angle_gamma   90.00
#
_symmetry.space_group_name_H-M   'P 1'
#
loop_
_entity.id
_entity.type
_entity.pdbx_description
1 polymer ?
#
loop_
_entity_poly.entity_id
_entity_poly.type
_entity_poly.pdbx_seq_one_letter_code
_entity_poly.pdbx_strand_id
1 'polypeptide(L)'
;MKQVKAVLCGYYGKGNGGDEALLASLLQMLPKSVKPIVLSGNPTQTRQRYGVESCDRMSTLPVLKAMRLSELFIWGGGSLIQDVTSAASPLYYCGLMGLAQRMGLKTIAWAQGVGPIKRRLIG
;
A
#
# COMPACT_ATOMS: atom_id res chain seq x y z
N MET A 1 -13.77 21.33 4.77
CA MET A 1 -13.17 20.18 5.49
C MET A 1 -11.72 20.04 5.03
N LYS A 2 -10.76 19.82 5.94
CA LYS A 2 -9.35 19.58 5.59
C LYS A 2 -9.25 18.30 4.75
N GLN A 3 -8.60 18.36 3.59
CA GLN A 3 -8.31 17.17 2.81
C GLN A 3 -7.10 16.46 3.42
N VAL A 4 -7.23 15.15 3.65
CA VAL A 4 -6.19 14.29 4.24
C VAL A 4 -5.57 13.46 3.12
N LYS A 5 -4.24 13.40 3.06
CA LYS A 5 -3.56 12.55 2.08
C LYS A 5 -3.21 11.19 2.67
N ALA A 6 -3.42 10.13 1.89
CA ALA A 6 -3.16 8.76 2.27
C ALA A 6 -2.29 8.06 1.22
N VAL A 7 -1.15 7.50 1.63
CA VAL A 7 -0.38 6.61 0.77
C VAL A 7 -1.03 5.23 0.79
N LEU A 8 -1.34 4.68 -0.40
CA LEU A 8 -1.82 3.30 -0.53
C LEU A 8 -0.68 2.41 -1.00
N CYS A 9 -0.35 1.42 -0.19
CA CYS A 9 0.73 0.47 -0.44
C CYS A 9 0.15 -0.93 -0.62
N GLY A 10 0.43 -1.56 -1.77
CA GLY A 10 0.01 -2.91 -2.11
C GLY A 10 0.69 -3.39 -3.38
N TYR A 11 0.28 -4.54 -3.92
CA TYR A 11 0.83 -5.10 -5.17
C TYR A 11 0.10 -4.55 -6.41
N TYR A 12 0.02 -3.22 -6.53
CA TYR A 12 -0.76 -2.55 -7.57
C TYR A 12 0.06 -2.21 -8.81
N GLY A 13 -0.61 -2.05 -9.96
CA GLY A 13 0.02 -1.66 -11.23
C GLY A 13 0.86 -2.76 -11.86
N LYS A 14 0.55 -4.02 -11.56
CA LYS A 14 1.22 -5.21 -12.12
C LYS A 14 0.34 -6.01 -13.08
N GLY A 15 -0.90 -5.57 -13.30
CA GLY A 15 -1.84 -6.23 -14.21
C GLY A 15 -2.55 -7.46 -13.64
N ASN A 16 -2.33 -7.78 -12.35
CA ASN A 16 -3.07 -8.84 -11.67
C ASN A 16 -4.50 -8.35 -11.36
N GLY A 17 -5.50 -8.98 -11.97
CA GLY A 17 -6.90 -8.57 -11.81
C GLY A 17 -7.40 -8.57 -10.35
N GLY A 18 -6.88 -9.48 -9.51
CA GLY A 18 -7.24 -9.54 -8.09
C GLY A 18 -6.71 -8.35 -7.28
N ASP A 19 -5.42 -8.02 -7.43
CA ASP A 19 -4.83 -6.86 -6.74
C ASP A 19 -5.40 -5.53 -7.26
N GLU A 20 -5.69 -5.45 -8.55
CA GLU A 20 -6.35 -4.29 -9.16
C GLU A 20 -7.79 -4.13 -8.66
N ALA A 21 -8.53 -5.23 -8.49
CA ALA A 21 -9.87 -5.20 -7.88
C ALA A 21 -9.82 -4.76 -6.41
N LEU A 22 -8.83 -5.23 -5.64
CA LEU A 22 -8.62 -4.79 -4.26
C LEU A 22 -8.31 -3.28 -4.16
N LEU A 23 -7.47 -2.77 -5.06
CA LEU A 23 -7.23 -1.33 -5.16
C LEU A 23 -8.53 -0.58 -5.47
N ALA A 24 -9.30 -1.04 -6.46
CA ALA A 24 -10.55 -0.41 -6.84
C ALA A 24 -11.57 -0.39 -5.68
N SER A 25 -11.68 -1.47 -4.91
CA SER A 25 -12.53 -1.54 -3.72
C SER A 25 -12.05 -0.58 -2.63
N LEU A 26 -10.75 -0.55 -2.35
CA LEU A 26 -10.17 0.37 -1.37
C LEU A 26 -10.46 1.83 -1.74
N LEU A 27 -10.24 2.21 -3.00
CA LEU A 27 -10.50 3.57 -3.49
C LEU A 27 -11.98 3.97 -3.36
N GLN A 28 -12.92 3.05 -3.62
CA GLN A 28 -14.35 3.31 -3.47
C GLN A 28 -14.79 3.49 -2.01
N MET A 29 -14.12 2.81 -1.08
CA MET A 29 -14.41 2.90 0.36
C MET A 29 -13.80 4.13 1.02
N LEU A 30 -12.83 4.79 0.38
CA LEU A 30 -12.21 5.99 0.94
C LEU A 30 -13.22 7.14 1.04
N PRO A 31 -13.28 7.85 2.18
CA PRO A 31 -14.07 9.06 2.29
C PRO A 31 -13.62 10.10 1.25
N LYS A 32 -14.55 10.91 0.72
CA LYS A 32 -14.23 11.98 -0.25
C LYS A 32 -13.21 13.02 0.27
N SER A 33 -13.04 13.12 1.59
CA SER A 33 -12.03 13.96 2.23
C SER A 33 -10.62 13.39 2.16
N VAL A 34 -10.45 12.13 1.76
CA VAL A 34 -9.16 11.46 1.64
C VAL A 34 -8.69 11.48 0.17
N LYS A 35 -7.47 11.98 -0.05
CA LYS A 35 -6.80 11.94 -1.35
C LYS A 35 -5.73 10.84 -1.38
N PRO A 36 -5.95 9.74 -2.12
CA PRO A 36 -5.00 8.65 -2.19
C PRO A 36 -3.82 8.97 -3.10
N ILE A 37 -2.62 8.53 -2.69
CA ILE A 37 -1.42 8.43 -3.52
C ILE A 37 -1.05 6.95 -3.59
N VAL A 38 -1.18 6.34 -4.76
CA VAL A 38 -0.97 4.90 -4.94
C VAL A 38 0.49 4.59 -5.29
N LEU A 39 1.13 3.75 -4.47
CA LEU A 39 2.40 3.13 -4.83
C LEU A 39 2.13 2.01 -5.85
N SER A 40 2.63 2.18 -7.07
CA SER A 40 2.28 1.33 -8.21
C SER A 40 3.52 0.82 -8.94
N GLY A 41 3.41 -0.38 -9.51
CA GLY A 41 4.39 -0.92 -10.47
C GLY A 41 4.28 -0.32 -11.88
N ASN A 42 3.16 0.34 -12.19
CA ASN A 42 2.95 1.11 -13.42
C ASN A 42 2.11 2.36 -13.09
N PRO A 43 2.75 3.44 -12.60
CA PRO A 43 2.05 4.62 -12.12
C PRO A 43 1.17 5.29 -13.19
N THR A 44 1.65 5.33 -14.43
CA THR A 44 0.91 5.91 -15.56
C THR A 44 -0.40 5.17 -15.80
N GLN A 45 -0.37 3.84 -15.87
CA GLN A 45 -1.57 3.03 -16.06
C GLN A 45 -2.53 3.16 -14.87
N THR A 46 -2.02 3.12 -13.64
CA THR A 46 -2.85 3.30 -12.43
C THR A 46 -3.55 4.66 -12.44
N ARG A 47 -2.85 5.73 -12.81
CA ARG A 47 -3.44 7.08 -12.89
C ARG A 47 -4.53 7.15 -13.95
N GLN A 48 -4.29 6.60 -15.14
CA GLN A 48 -5.26 6.59 -16.23
C GLN A 48 -6.52 5.79 -15.87
N ARG A 49 -6.34 4.64 -15.20
CA ARG A 49 -7.45 3.73 -14.87
C ARG A 49 -8.32 4.24 -13.72
N TYR A 50 -7.71 4.78 -12.66
CA TYR A 50 -8.44 5.11 -11.43
C TYR A 50 -8.57 6.62 -11.17
N GLY A 51 -7.91 7.47 -11.96
CA GLY A 51 -7.97 8.92 -11.78
C GLY A 51 -7.31 9.44 -10.50
N VAL A 52 -6.33 8.70 -9.95
CA VAL A 52 -5.67 9.00 -8.68
C VAL A 52 -4.20 9.40 -8.86
N GLU A 53 -3.64 10.11 -7.87
CA GLU A 53 -2.19 10.31 -7.80
C GLU A 53 -1.50 8.94 -7.62
N SER A 54 -0.38 8.76 -8.32
CA SER A 54 0.38 7.51 -8.32
C SER A 54 1.87 7.79 -8.49
N CYS A 55 2.71 6.97 -7.86
CA CYS A 55 4.15 6.99 -8.04
C CYS A 55 4.75 5.57 -8.05
N ASP A 56 5.96 5.46 -8.57
CA ASP A 56 6.66 4.19 -8.68
C ASP A 56 7.03 3.66 -7.29
N ARG A 57 6.58 2.44 -6.98
CA ARG A 57 6.77 1.81 -5.66
C ARG A 57 8.24 1.50 -5.36
N MET A 58 9.07 1.22 -6.36
CA MET A 58 10.49 0.89 -6.18
C MET A 58 11.37 2.15 -6.10
N SER A 59 10.83 3.31 -6.45
CA SER A 59 11.57 4.56 -6.46
C SER A 59 11.55 5.23 -5.09
N THR A 60 12.67 5.14 -4.36
CA THR A 60 12.82 5.64 -2.98
C THR A 60 12.42 7.11 -2.82
N LEU A 61 12.86 7.99 -3.74
CA LEU A 61 12.58 9.43 -3.64
C LEU A 61 11.07 9.74 -3.81
N PRO A 62 10.37 9.24 -4.86
CA PRO A 62 8.92 9.35 -4.96
C PRO A 62 8.15 8.78 -3.77
N VAL A 63 8.56 7.63 -3.24
CA VAL A 63 7.92 7.01 -2.07
C VAL A 63 8.07 7.90 -0.84
N LEU A 64 9.28 8.37 -0.55
CA LEU A 64 9.53 9.29 0.57
C LEU A 64 8.73 10.59 0.42
N LYS A 65 8.67 11.15 -0.79
CA LYS A 65 7.86 12.34 -1.07
C LYS A 65 6.37 12.07 -0.83
N ALA A 66 5.86 10.94 -1.29
CA ALA A 66 4.47 10.54 -1.07
C ALA A 66 4.15 10.40 0.42
N MET A 67 5.04 9.77 1.20
CA MET A 67 4.89 9.64 2.65
C MET A 67 4.93 11.00 3.35
N ARG A 68 5.88 11.89 3.01
CA ARG A 68 5.97 13.24 3.62
C ARG A 68 4.74 14.11 3.36
N LEU A 69 4.08 13.91 2.22
CA LEU A 69 2.86 14.64 1.86
C LEU A 69 1.60 14.06 2.50
N SER A 70 1.69 12.94 3.22
CA SER A 70 0.55 12.16 3.69
C SER A 70 0.51 12.10 5.21
N GLU A 71 -0.71 11.98 5.75
CA GLU A 71 -0.96 11.77 7.18
C GLU A 71 -1.28 10.29 7.47
N LEU A 72 -1.71 9.55 6.44
CA LEU A 72 -2.09 8.14 6.52
C LEU A 72 -1.19 7.28 5.62
N PHE A 73 -0.89 6.08 6.09
CA PHE A 73 -0.31 5.02 5.28
C PHE A 73 -1.22 3.79 5.39
N ILE A 74 -1.83 3.40 4.28
CA ILE A 74 -2.74 2.27 4.20
C ILE A 74 -2.00 1.15 3.50
N TRP A 75 -1.72 0.09 4.25
CA TRP A 75 -1.23 -1.17 3.74
C TRP A 75 -2.42 -2.00 3.27
N GLY A 76 -2.72 -1.89 1.97
CA GLY A 76 -3.83 -2.56 1.33
C GLY A 76 -3.58 -4.06 1.13
N GLY A 77 -4.66 -4.82 1.10
CA GLY A 77 -4.67 -6.28 1.02
C GLY A 77 -4.18 -6.85 -0.30
N GLY A 78 -4.16 -8.18 -0.39
CA GLY A 78 -3.75 -8.95 -1.56
C GLY A 78 -2.83 -10.11 -1.17
N SER A 79 -2.29 -10.81 -2.17
CA SER A 79 -1.34 -11.91 -2.00
C SER A 79 0.05 -11.47 -1.53
N LEU A 80 0.14 -10.39 -0.75
CA LEU A 80 1.38 -9.82 -0.22
C LEU A 80 2.13 -10.82 0.68
N ILE A 81 1.38 -11.72 1.33
CA ILE A 81 1.86 -12.81 2.17
C ILE A 81 1.33 -14.14 1.60
N GLN A 82 1.66 -14.45 0.34
CA GLN A 82 1.54 -15.82 -0.16
C GLN A 82 2.95 -16.41 -0.33
N ASP A 83 3.09 -17.66 0.09
CA ASP A 83 4.34 -18.46 0.20
C ASP A 83 5.09 -18.72 -1.13
N VAL A 84 4.74 -18.05 -2.23
CA VAL A 84 5.25 -18.36 -3.58
C VAL A 84 6.17 -17.29 -4.19
N THR A 85 6.39 -16.16 -3.52
CA THR A 85 7.34 -15.14 -3.99
C THR A 85 8.23 -14.67 -2.85
N SER A 86 9.41 -15.29 -2.74
CA SER A 86 10.62 -14.95 -1.95
C SER A 86 10.47 -14.06 -0.69
N ALA A 87 11.20 -14.41 0.37
CA ALA A 87 11.27 -13.66 1.64
C ALA A 87 11.63 -12.15 1.53
N ALA A 88 12.00 -11.66 0.34
CA ALA A 88 12.27 -10.26 0.05
C ALA A 88 11.01 -9.37 0.00
N SER A 89 9.86 -9.92 -0.42
CA SER A 89 8.62 -9.12 -0.55
C SER A 89 8.07 -8.69 0.83
N PRO A 90 7.94 -9.57 1.84
CA PRO A 90 7.49 -9.17 3.17
C PRO A 90 8.41 -8.12 3.83
N LEU A 91 9.73 -8.26 3.68
CA LEU A 91 10.70 -7.31 4.24
C LEU A 91 10.54 -5.91 3.66
N TYR A 92 10.31 -5.80 2.34
CA TYR A 92 10.08 -4.53 1.68
C TYR A 92 8.80 -3.84 2.22
N TYR A 93 7.68 -4.56 2.29
CA TYR A 93 6.42 -3.99 2.77
C TYR A 93 6.43 -3.65 4.27
N CYS A 94 7.04 -4.51 5.10
CA CYS A 94 7.28 -4.21 6.52
C CYS A 94 8.21 -3.00 6.70
N GLY A 95 9.24 -2.89 5.85
CA GLY A 95 10.15 -1.74 5.84
C GLY A 95 9.44 -0.44 5.52
N LEU A 96 8.53 -0.43 4.53
CA LEU A 96 7.70 0.73 4.22
C LEU A 96 6.75 1.10 5.37
N MET A 97 6.13 0.11 6.02
CA MET A 97 5.27 0.35 7.17
C MET A 97 6.05 0.95 8.35
N GLY A 98 7.22 0.37 8.67
CA GLY A 98 8.09 0.89 9.73
C GLY A 98 8.61 2.29 9.43
N LEU A 99 8.94 2.58 8.16
CA LEU A 99 9.32 3.92 7.72
C LEU A 99 8.16 4.92 7.90
N ALA A 100 6.95 4.55 7.48
CA ALA A 100 5.77 5.39 7.67
C ALA A 100 5.50 5.70 9.15
N GLN A 101 5.63 4.70 10.03
CA GLN A 101 5.51 4.89 11.48
C GLN A 101 6.56 5.84 12.04
N ARG A 102 7.84 5.67 11.63
CA ARG A 102 8.93 6.57 12.02
C ARG A 102 8.72 8.01 11.54
N MET A 103 8.04 8.19 10.41
CA MET A 103 7.67 9.49 9.87
C MET A 103 6.40 10.08 10.52
N GLY A 104 5.78 9.38 11.48
CA GLY A 104 4.60 9.85 12.21
C GLY A 104 3.28 9.64 11.48
N LEU A 105 3.25 8.86 10.38
CA LEU A 105 2.00 8.55 9.67
C LEU A 105 1.17 7.56 10.49
N LYS A 106 -0.15 7.77 10.50
CA LYS A 106 -1.07 6.76 11.03
C LYS A 106 -1.12 5.59 10.04
N THR A 107 -0.67 4.42 10.50
CA THR A 107 -0.64 3.19 9.68
C THR A 107 -1.92 2.39 9.85
N ILE A 108 -2.47 1.89 8.74
CA ILE A 108 -3.70 1.08 8.72
C ILE A 108 -3.43 -0.14 7.82
N ALA A 109 -3.57 -1.34 8.36
CA ALA A 109 -3.61 -2.56 7.56
C ALA A 109 -5.06 -2.85 7.14
N TRP A 110 -5.32 -2.95 5.84
CA TRP A 110 -6.66 -3.17 5.29
C TRP A 110 -6.69 -4.46 4.46
N ALA A 111 -7.74 -5.28 4.63
CA ALA A 111 -7.99 -6.53 3.90
C ALA A 111 -6.78 -7.49 3.83
N GLN A 112 -5.93 -7.53 4.88
CA GLN A 112 -4.85 -8.50 4.97
C GLN A 112 -5.41 -9.87 5.36
N GLY A 113 -5.17 -10.89 4.52
CA GLY A 113 -5.37 -12.28 4.91
C GLY A 113 -4.20 -12.73 5.79
N VAL A 114 -4.47 -13.10 7.03
CA VAL A 114 -3.46 -13.74 7.90
C VAL A 114 -3.70 -15.25 7.82
N GLY A 115 -2.89 -15.96 7.04
CA GLY A 115 -2.85 -17.43 7.09
C GLY A 115 -2.49 -17.92 8.49
N PRO A 116 -2.79 -19.18 8.86
CA PRO A 116 -2.57 -19.67 10.22
C PRO A 116 -1.13 -19.43 10.67
N ILE A 117 -0.95 -18.57 11.68
CA ILE A 117 0.35 -18.28 12.28
C ILE A 117 0.74 -19.49 13.14
N LYS A 118 1.30 -20.52 12.51
CA LYS A 118 1.94 -21.63 13.22
C LYS A 118 3.39 -21.28 13.48
N ARG A 119 3.64 -20.45 14.51
CA ARG A 119 4.99 -20.28 15.05
C ARG A 119 4.94 -20.29 16.58
N ARG A 120 5.59 -21.29 17.17
CA ARG A 120 5.95 -21.32 18.59
C ARG A 120 7.06 -20.29 18.79
N LEU A 121 6.70 -19.07 19.14
CA LEU A 121 7.65 -18.13 19.70
C LEU A 121 7.80 -18.50 21.17
N ILE A 122 9.05 -18.62 21.61
CA ILE A 122 9.51 -19.01 22.95
C ILE A 122 9.69 -20.54 23.11
N GLY A 123 10.96 -20.94 23.04
CA GLY A 123 11.56 -22.04 23.79
C GLY A 123 12.77 -21.46 24.51
#